data_AF-A0A7H4GR47-F1
#
_entry.id   AF-A0A7H4GR47-F1
#
_cell.length_a   1.000
_cell.length_b   1.000
_cell.length_c   1.000
_cell.angle_alpha   90.00
_cell.angle_beta   90.00
_cell.angle_gamma   90.00
#
_symmetry.space_group_name_H-M   'P 1'
#
loop_
_entity.id
_entity.type
_entity.pdbx_description
1 polymer ?
#
loop_
_entity_poly.entity_id
_entity_poly.type
_entity_poly.pdbx_seq_one_letter_code
_entity_poly.pdbx_strand_id
1 'polypeptide(L)'
;MSPEECAVADWERIGEMDARAGQGMSYFARRADDCAEAGYPADREAWTHGWDTGIVWFCTRNNGFRQGINGQRYDSICPGELEPEFLDGYDTGQAVYQARSRVDRSVDEIRRAEDQLAQLREERPRDREAIAETRERLAVLRDRLRDQELELARLEGLAQGQGFPLSL
;
A
#
# COMPACT_ATOMS: atom_id res chain seq x y z
N MET A 1 16.74 15.11 11.62
CA MET A 1 16.85 16.54 11.26
C MET A 1 18.30 16.94 11.43
N SER A 2 18.80 17.85 10.60
CA SER A 2 20.14 18.40 10.80
C SER A 2 20.14 19.41 11.97
N PRO A 3 21.29 19.68 12.60
CA PRO A 3 21.40 20.73 13.62
C PRO A 3 20.88 22.09 13.15
N GLU A 4 21.13 22.47 11.90
CA GLU A 4 20.63 23.71 11.31
C GLU A 4 19.11 23.72 11.19
N GLU A 5 18.50 22.60 10.77
CA GLU A 5 17.04 22.47 10.72
C GLU A 5 16.42 22.55 12.12
N CYS A 6 17.06 21.94 13.12
CA CYS A 6 16.61 21.99 14.51
C CYS A 6 16.69 23.41 15.11
N ALA A 7 17.73 24.18 14.75
CA ALA A 7 17.94 25.53 15.26
C ALA A 7 16.85 26.53 14.86
N VAL A 8 16.17 26.30 13.74
CA VAL A 8 15.12 27.16 13.19
C VAL A 8 13.78 26.43 13.06
N ALA A 9 13.61 25.31 13.79
CA ALA A 9 12.44 24.46 13.71
C ALA A 9 11.18 25.18 14.20
N ASP A 10 10.19 25.23 13.32
CA ASP A 10 8.80 25.56 13.66
C ASP A 10 8.06 24.25 13.90
N TRP A 11 7.98 23.84 15.16
CA TRP A 11 7.44 22.53 15.53
C TRP A 11 5.96 22.38 15.21
N GLU A 12 5.18 23.47 15.26
CA GLU A 12 3.77 23.47 14.87
C GLU A 12 3.62 23.20 13.38
N ARG A 13 4.30 23.98 12.53
CA ARG A 13 4.29 23.74 11.08
C ARG A 13 4.83 22.35 10.72
N ILE A 14 5.82 21.87 11.45
CA ILE A 14 6.36 20.51 11.29
C ILE A 14 5.28 19.46 11.59
N GLY A 15 4.55 19.61 12.70
CA GLY A 15 3.44 18.74 13.07
C GLY A 15 2.34 18.68 12.02
N GLU A 16 1.96 19.84 11.47
CA GLU A 16 0.94 19.93 10.41
C GLU A 16 1.38 19.16 9.15
N MET A 17 2.63 19.33 8.72
CA MET A 17 3.18 18.61 7.56
C MET A 17 3.29 17.11 7.81
N ASP A 18 3.71 16.72 9.02
CA ASP A 18 3.82 15.31 9.41
C ASP A 18 2.45 14.63 9.38
N ALA A 19 1.43 15.25 9.96
CA ALA A 19 0.07 14.73 9.94
C ALA A 19 -0.48 14.58 8.52
N ARG A 20 -0.27 15.58 7.65
CA ARG A 20 -0.64 15.52 6.23
C ARG A 20 0.07 14.38 5.48
N ALA A 21 1.27 14.03 5.91
CA ALA A 21 2.05 12.92 5.39
C ALA A 21 1.74 11.57 6.07
N GLY A 22 0.79 11.52 7.01
CA GLY A 22 0.44 10.33 7.78
C GLY A 22 1.51 9.90 8.78
N GLN A 23 2.38 10.81 9.20
CA GLN A 23 3.44 10.54 10.17
C GLN A 23 2.93 10.80 11.59
N GLY A 24 2.98 9.77 12.43
CA GLY A 24 2.53 9.84 13.82
C GLY A 24 3.66 10.12 14.82
N MET A 25 3.35 9.86 16.09
CA MET A 25 4.25 10.12 17.24
C MET A 25 5.63 9.46 17.13
N SER A 26 5.75 8.31 16.44
CA SER A 26 7.03 7.64 16.21
C SER A 26 8.00 8.46 15.35
N TYR A 27 7.46 9.28 14.44
CA TYR A 27 8.26 10.16 13.58
C TYR A 27 8.68 11.44 14.33
N PHE A 28 7.78 11.99 15.16
CA PHE A 28 8.13 13.05 16.11
C PHE A 28 9.27 12.62 17.04
N ALA A 29 9.16 11.45 17.66
CA ALA A 29 10.17 10.94 18.60
C ALA A 29 11.57 10.91 17.98
N ARG A 30 11.68 10.42 16.74
CA ARG A 30 12.95 10.38 16.00
C ARG A 30 13.54 11.78 15.78
N ARG A 31 12.72 12.75 15.39
CA ARG A 31 13.17 14.14 15.20
C ARG A 31 13.54 14.80 16.52
N ALA A 32 12.79 14.50 17.59
CA ALA A 32 13.09 15.00 18.92
C ALA A 32 14.43 14.50 19.44
N ASP A 33 14.74 13.22 19.21
CA ASP A 33 16.04 12.63 19.54
C ASP A 33 17.18 13.30 18.75
N ASP A 34 17.04 13.41 17.42
CA ASP A 34 18.04 14.07 16.55
C ASP A 34 18.34 15.51 17.01
N CYS A 35 17.29 16.28 17.35
CA CYS A 35 17.45 17.67 17.77
C CYS A 35 17.97 17.81 19.20
N ALA A 36 17.62 16.89 20.10
CA ALA A 36 18.18 16.84 21.46
C ALA A 36 19.69 16.60 21.44
N GLU A 37 20.18 15.69 20.58
CA GLU A 37 21.62 15.46 20.38
C GLU A 37 22.36 16.71 19.89
N ALA A 38 21.68 17.55 19.10
CA ALA A 38 22.20 18.84 18.61
C ALA A 38 22.02 20.01 19.61
N GLY A 39 21.43 19.79 20.78
CA GLY A 39 21.21 20.82 21.80
C GLY A 39 19.97 21.70 21.57
N TYR A 40 19.07 21.29 20.68
CA TYR A 40 17.82 21.99 20.34
C TYR A 40 16.62 21.13 20.77
N PRO A 41 16.05 21.34 21.98
CA PRO A 41 14.93 20.51 22.43
C PRO A 41 13.69 20.70 21.56
N ALA A 42 13.02 19.59 21.23
CA ALA A 42 11.79 19.62 20.47
C ALA A 42 10.59 20.10 21.30
N ASP A 43 9.71 20.88 20.68
CA ASP A 43 8.44 21.30 21.28
C ASP A 43 7.33 20.32 20.91
N ARG A 44 7.00 19.43 21.86
CA ARG A 44 5.93 18.44 21.67
C ARG A 44 4.55 19.10 21.57
N GLU A 45 4.28 20.12 22.37
CA GLU A 45 2.95 20.72 22.44
C GLU A 45 2.65 21.45 21.13
N ALA A 46 3.60 22.23 20.63
CA ALA A 46 3.52 22.87 19.32
C ALA A 46 3.33 21.83 18.21
N TRP A 47 4.15 20.75 18.20
CA TRP A 47 4.02 19.69 17.21
C TRP A 47 2.65 19.00 17.25
N THR A 48 2.15 18.65 18.44
CA THR A 48 0.82 18.03 18.58
C THR A 48 -0.28 18.97 18.11
N HIS A 49 -0.22 20.26 18.42
CA HIS A 49 -1.19 21.25 17.93
C HIS A 49 -1.22 21.31 16.40
N GLY A 50 -0.05 21.43 15.78
CA GLY A 50 0.06 21.39 14.32
C GLY A 50 -0.43 20.07 13.75
N TRP A 51 -0.13 18.95 14.40
CA TRP A 51 -0.54 17.63 13.96
C TRP A 51 -2.07 17.47 13.96
N ASP A 52 -2.74 17.91 15.02
CA ASP A 52 -4.20 17.86 15.14
C ASP A 52 -4.90 18.70 14.06
N THR A 53 -4.31 19.82 13.64
CA THR A 53 -4.84 20.63 12.53
C THR A 53 -4.53 20.05 11.14
N GLY A 54 -3.43 19.33 11.00
CA GLY A 54 -2.99 18.73 9.74
C GLY A 54 -3.68 17.39 9.43
N ILE A 55 -4.03 16.60 10.44
CA ILE A 55 -4.47 15.20 10.26
C ILE A 55 -5.78 15.09 9.47
N VAL A 56 -6.63 16.10 9.53
CA VAL A 56 -7.91 16.17 8.80
C VAL A 56 -7.74 16.05 7.28
N TRP A 57 -6.58 16.46 6.75
CA TRP A 57 -6.26 16.37 5.33
C TRP A 57 -5.79 14.99 4.91
N PHE A 58 -5.19 14.23 5.83
CA PHE A 58 -4.81 12.85 5.61
C PHE A 58 -6.01 11.91 5.80
N CYS A 59 -6.81 12.14 6.82
CA CYS A 59 -7.95 11.30 7.21
C CYS A 59 -9.19 11.61 6.39
N THR A 60 -9.05 11.46 5.07
CA THR A 60 -10.15 11.61 4.11
C THR A 60 -10.44 10.28 3.44
N ARG A 61 -11.68 10.09 3.04
CA ARG A 61 -12.13 8.93 2.25
C ARG A 61 -11.25 8.66 1.02
N ASN A 62 -10.94 9.69 0.25
CA ASN A 62 -10.12 9.56 -0.95
C ASN A 62 -8.66 9.18 -0.64
N ASN A 63 -8.08 9.76 0.41
CA ASN A 63 -6.73 9.38 0.80
C ASN A 63 -6.71 7.95 1.39
N GLY A 64 -7.73 7.54 2.14
CA GLY A 64 -7.91 6.15 2.56
C GLY A 64 -7.85 5.19 1.38
N PHE A 65 -8.65 5.44 0.35
CA PHE A 65 -8.59 4.66 -0.89
C PHE A 65 -7.22 4.66 -1.54
N ARG A 66 -6.56 5.81 -1.65
CA ARG A 66 -5.20 5.92 -2.19
C ARG A 66 -4.20 5.08 -1.39
N GLN A 67 -4.30 5.05 -0.07
CA GLN A 67 -3.43 4.23 0.77
C GLN A 67 -3.70 2.73 0.53
N GLY A 68 -4.99 2.33 0.55
CA GLY A 68 -5.40 0.94 0.35
C GLY A 68 -5.03 0.39 -1.04
N ILE A 69 -5.29 1.15 -2.12
CA ILE A 69 -5.01 0.69 -3.49
C ILE A 69 -3.51 0.56 -3.76
N ASN A 70 -2.67 1.27 -3.00
CA ASN A 70 -1.22 1.15 -3.05
C ASN A 70 -0.67 0.09 -2.08
N GLY A 71 -1.54 -0.64 -1.36
CA GLY A 71 -1.13 -1.67 -0.41
C GLY A 71 -0.42 -1.12 0.83
N GLN A 72 -0.60 0.17 1.14
CA GLN A 72 -0.05 0.78 2.34
C GLN A 72 -0.75 0.21 3.57
N ARG A 73 -0.02 0.10 4.68
CA ARG A 73 -0.61 -0.24 5.97
C ARG A 73 -1.24 1.00 6.59
N TYR A 74 -2.40 0.85 7.20
CA TYR A 74 -3.00 1.87 8.05
C TYR A 74 -2.62 1.63 9.52
N ASP A 75 -2.03 2.65 10.15
CA ASP A 75 -1.52 2.60 11.53
C ASP A 75 -2.50 3.21 12.55
N SER A 76 -3.80 3.26 12.24
CA SER A 76 -4.84 3.77 13.15
C SER A 76 -4.58 5.19 13.66
N ILE A 77 -4.05 6.05 12.78
CA ILE A 77 -3.69 7.43 13.13
C ILE A 77 -4.87 8.41 13.00
N CYS A 78 -6.01 8.00 12.41
CA CYS A 78 -7.13 8.92 12.28
C CYS A 78 -7.91 9.05 13.58
N PRO A 79 -8.32 10.28 13.96
CA PRO A 79 -9.29 10.50 15.03
C PRO A 79 -10.59 9.75 14.79
N GLY A 80 -11.30 9.37 15.86
CA GLY A 80 -12.47 8.49 15.78
C GLY A 80 -13.62 9.04 14.93
N GLU A 81 -13.74 10.35 14.79
CA GLU A 81 -14.73 11.02 13.95
C GLU A 81 -14.38 11.01 12.45
N LEU A 82 -13.10 10.89 12.09
CA LEU A 82 -12.61 10.87 10.71
C LEU A 82 -12.28 9.46 10.21
N GLU A 83 -11.94 8.56 11.12
CA GLU A 83 -11.52 7.20 10.83
C GLU A 83 -12.56 6.40 10.01
N PRO A 84 -13.89 6.48 10.27
CA PRO A 84 -14.86 5.73 9.48
C PRO A 84 -14.85 6.08 8.00
N GLU A 85 -14.73 7.37 7.65
CA GLU A 85 -14.66 7.80 6.25
C GLU A 85 -13.35 7.36 5.59
N PHE A 86 -12.23 7.49 6.30
CA PHE A 86 -10.94 7.00 5.83
C PHE A 86 -10.98 5.49 5.57
N LEU A 87 -11.53 4.71 6.50
CA LEU A 87 -11.62 3.25 6.41
C LEU A 87 -12.52 2.78 5.26
N ASP A 88 -13.63 3.46 4.99
CA ASP A 88 -14.49 3.15 3.83
C ASP A 88 -13.71 3.17 2.51
N GLY A 89 -12.86 4.19 2.32
CA GLY A 89 -11.96 4.26 1.18
C GLY A 89 -10.85 3.22 1.24
N TYR A 90 -10.18 3.11 2.39
CA TYR A 90 -9.06 2.20 2.58
C TYR A 90 -9.42 0.75 2.31
N ASP A 91 -10.54 0.26 2.85
CA ASP A 91 -10.99 -1.12 2.67
C ASP A 91 -11.32 -1.42 1.20
N THR A 92 -11.95 -0.46 0.52
CA THR A 92 -12.22 -0.54 -0.92
C THR A 92 -10.92 -0.63 -1.73
N GLY A 93 -9.96 0.27 -1.46
CA GLY A 93 -8.66 0.25 -2.12
C GLY A 93 -7.88 -1.04 -1.83
N GLN A 94 -7.91 -1.51 -0.58
CA GLN A 94 -7.21 -2.70 -0.14
C GLN A 94 -7.76 -3.97 -0.80
N ALA A 95 -9.08 -4.06 -1.01
CA ALA A 95 -9.69 -5.15 -1.75
C ALA A 95 -9.17 -5.22 -3.21
N VAL A 96 -9.09 -4.07 -3.89
CA VAL A 96 -8.52 -3.96 -5.25
C VAL A 96 -7.05 -4.37 -5.26
N TYR A 97 -6.25 -3.83 -4.33
CA TYR A 97 -4.82 -4.16 -4.21
C TYR A 97 -4.59 -5.67 -4.02
N GLN A 98 -5.36 -6.30 -3.14
CA GLN A 98 -5.26 -7.74 -2.89
C GLN A 98 -5.64 -8.58 -4.11
N ALA A 99 -6.67 -8.17 -4.86
CA ALA A 99 -7.08 -8.84 -6.09
C ALA A 99 -5.99 -8.72 -7.17
N ARG A 100 -5.45 -7.52 -7.38
CA ARG A 100 -4.32 -7.30 -8.30
C ARG A 100 -3.10 -8.13 -7.91
N SER A 101 -2.75 -8.16 -6.62
CA SER A 101 -1.65 -8.99 -6.09
C SER A 101 -1.88 -10.50 -6.28
N ARG A 102 -3.13 -10.98 -6.41
CA ARG A 102 -3.43 -12.38 -6.77
C ARG A 102 -3.20 -12.64 -8.26
N VAL A 103 -3.67 -11.73 -9.11
CA VAL A 103 -3.43 -11.76 -10.56
C VAL A 103 -1.93 -11.78 -10.85
N ASP A 104 -1.16 -10.85 -10.29
CA ASP A 104 0.29 -10.75 -10.52
C ASP A 104 1.03 -12.05 -10.13
N ARG A 105 0.68 -12.63 -8.98
CA ARG A 105 1.23 -13.93 -8.55
C ARG A 105 0.88 -15.07 -9.49
N SER A 106 -0.35 -15.11 -10.01
CA SER A 106 -0.76 -16.12 -11.00
C SER A 106 0.00 -15.96 -12.32
N VAL A 107 0.22 -14.73 -12.78
CA VAL A 107 1.03 -14.45 -13.97
C VAL A 107 2.47 -14.94 -13.77
N ASP A 108 3.08 -14.67 -12.61
CA ASP A 108 4.41 -15.17 -12.27
C ASP A 108 4.47 -16.72 -12.23
N GLU A 109 3.45 -17.37 -11.67
CA GLU A 109 3.36 -18.83 -11.61
C GLU A 109 3.21 -19.46 -13.00
N ILE A 110 2.39 -18.85 -13.88
CA ILE A 110 2.25 -19.27 -15.28
C ILE A 110 3.60 -19.17 -15.99
N ARG A 111 4.28 -18.02 -15.88
CA ARG A 111 5.59 -17.81 -16.51
C ARG A 111 6.60 -18.88 -16.10
N ARG A 112 6.72 -19.15 -14.79
CA ARG A 112 7.62 -20.20 -14.28
C ARG A 112 7.26 -21.59 -14.82
N ALA A 113 5.97 -21.90 -14.94
CA ALA A 113 5.54 -23.19 -15.49
C ALA A 113 5.74 -23.28 -17.01
N GLU A 114 5.64 -22.17 -17.75
CA GLU A 114 5.99 -22.08 -19.17
C GLU A 114 7.48 -22.30 -19.40
N ASP A 115 8.33 -21.66 -18.59
CA ASP A 115 9.79 -21.84 -18.62
C ASP A 115 10.16 -23.31 -18.32
N GLN A 116 9.55 -23.90 -17.28
CA GLN A 116 9.73 -25.32 -16.95
C GLN A 116 9.31 -26.23 -18.11
N LEU A 117 8.19 -25.95 -18.77
CA LEU A 117 7.72 -26.72 -19.91
C LEU A 117 8.68 -26.61 -21.11
N ALA A 118 9.23 -25.42 -21.36
CA ALA A 118 10.22 -25.20 -22.41
C ALA A 118 11.49 -26.01 -22.13
N GLN A 119 12.02 -25.94 -20.90
CA GLN A 119 13.19 -26.69 -20.46
C GLN A 119 12.98 -28.21 -20.59
N LEU A 120 11.85 -28.75 -20.11
CA LEU A 120 11.53 -30.18 -20.23
C LEU A 120 11.49 -30.65 -21.69
N ARG A 121 10.97 -29.82 -22.60
CA ARG A 121 10.91 -30.16 -24.02
C ARG A 121 12.29 -30.18 -24.67
N GLU A 122 13.21 -29.32 -24.23
CA GLU A 122 14.58 -29.26 -24.75
C GLU A 122 15.45 -30.38 -24.18
N GLU A 123 15.52 -30.49 -22.85
CA GLU A 123 16.46 -31.37 -22.17
C GLU A 123 15.94 -32.81 -22.06
N ARG A 124 14.63 -33.00 -21.93
CA ARG A 124 13.99 -34.30 -21.62
C ARG A 124 12.78 -34.59 -22.53
N PRO A 125 12.88 -34.47 -23.87
CA PRO A 125 11.74 -34.59 -24.79
C PRO A 125 11.00 -35.94 -24.77
N ARG A 126 11.66 -37.00 -24.27
CA ARG A 126 11.06 -38.34 -24.13
C ARG A 126 10.27 -38.52 -22.84
N ASP A 127 10.42 -37.61 -21.87
CA ASP A 127 9.64 -37.60 -20.63
C ASP A 127 8.25 -37.00 -20.89
N ARG A 128 7.42 -37.79 -21.59
CA ARG A 128 6.07 -37.37 -21.99
C ARG A 128 5.14 -37.15 -20.81
N GLU A 129 5.38 -37.84 -19.71
CA GLU A 129 4.59 -37.74 -18.49
C GLU A 129 4.83 -36.38 -17.81
N ALA A 130 6.08 -36.00 -17.54
CA ALA A 130 6.39 -34.70 -16.94
C ALA A 130 5.93 -33.53 -17.82
N ILE A 131 6.04 -33.66 -19.15
CA ILE A 131 5.54 -32.67 -20.11
C ILE A 131 4.01 -32.57 -20.05
N ALA A 132 3.30 -33.69 -19.94
CA ALA A 132 1.84 -33.71 -19.84
C ALA A 132 1.36 -33.09 -18.51
N GLU A 133 1.97 -33.46 -17.40
CA GLU A 133 1.68 -32.92 -16.07
C GLU A 133 1.88 -31.40 -16.03
N THR A 134 3.00 -30.90 -16.57
CA THR A 134 3.28 -29.46 -16.60
C THR A 134 2.25 -28.69 -17.46
N ARG A 135 1.77 -29.30 -18.56
CA ARG A 135 0.69 -28.71 -19.39
C ARG A 135 -0.65 -28.66 -18.67
N GLU A 136 -1.00 -29.71 -17.93
CA GLU A 136 -2.20 -29.74 -17.12
C GLU A 136 -2.15 -28.67 -16.03
N ARG A 137 -1.01 -28.56 -15.32
CA ARG A 137 -0.77 -27.48 -14.35
C ARG A 137 -0.94 -26.11 -14.98
N LEU A 138 -0.39 -25.87 -16.18
CA LEU A 138 -0.57 -24.62 -16.91
C LEU A 138 -2.04 -24.33 -17.25
N ALA A 139 -2.81 -25.35 -17.64
CA ALA A 139 -4.24 -25.18 -17.90
C ALA A 139 -4.98 -24.72 -16.64
N VAL A 140 -4.72 -25.36 -15.48
CA VAL A 140 -5.30 -24.99 -14.19
C VAL A 140 -4.90 -23.56 -13.77
N LEU A 141 -3.62 -23.20 -13.91
CA LEU A 141 -3.14 -21.86 -13.56
C LEU A 141 -3.79 -20.77 -14.41
N ARG A 142 -3.98 -21.02 -15.71
CA ARG A 142 -4.64 -20.08 -16.64
C ARG A 142 -6.12 -19.91 -16.35
N ASP A 143 -6.81 -20.97 -15.95
CA ASP A 143 -8.21 -20.89 -15.53
C ASP A 143 -8.35 -20.07 -14.24
N ARG A 144 -7.50 -20.34 -13.25
CA ARG A 144 -7.42 -19.54 -12.01
C ARG A 144 -7.13 -18.06 -12.28
N LEU A 145 -6.22 -17.76 -13.20
CA LEU A 145 -5.92 -16.38 -13.59
C LEU A 145 -7.17 -15.68 -14.13
N ARG A 146 -7.91 -16.34 -15.03
CA ARG A 146 -9.15 -15.78 -15.61
C ARG A 146 -10.17 -15.42 -14.54
N ASP A 147 -10.39 -16.30 -13.57
CA ASP A 147 -11.32 -16.04 -12.47
C ASP A 147 -10.88 -14.85 -11.61
N GLN A 148 -9.57 -14.73 -11.36
CA GLN A 148 -9.00 -13.62 -10.61
C GLN A 148 -9.07 -12.29 -11.36
N GLU A 149 -8.88 -12.30 -12.69
CA GLU A 149 -9.04 -11.12 -13.55
C GLU A 149 -10.49 -10.62 -13.56
N LEU A 150 -11.47 -11.54 -13.61
CA LEU A 150 -12.89 -11.18 -13.51
C LEU A 150 -13.22 -10.55 -12.15
N GLU A 151 -12.68 -11.09 -11.07
CA GLU A 151 -12.87 -10.54 -9.73
C GLU A 151 -12.20 -9.16 -9.58
N LEU A 152 -10.98 -8.99 -10.10
CA LEU A 152 -10.30 -7.69 -10.12
C LEU A 152 -11.15 -6.66 -10.87
N ALA A 153 -11.60 -6.98 -12.08
CA ALA A 153 -12.44 -6.09 -12.88
C ALA A 153 -13.75 -5.72 -12.16
N ARG A 154 -14.36 -6.68 -11.45
CA ARG A 154 -15.56 -6.43 -10.63
C ARG A 154 -15.28 -5.44 -9.50
N LEU A 155 -14.19 -5.63 -8.75
CA LEU A 155 -13.80 -4.76 -7.64
C LEU A 155 -13.43 -3.35 -8.13
N GLU A 156 -12.72 -3.26 -9.24
CA GLU A 156 -12.40 -2.00 -9.91
C GLU A 156 -13.67 -1.25 -10.33
N GLY A 157 -14.63 -1.94 -10.95
CA GLY A 157 -15.92 -1.35 -11.31
C GLY A 157 -16.73 -0.86 -10.10
N LEU A 158 -16.70 -1.61 -8.98
CA LEU A 158 -17.33 -1.18 -7.73
C LEU A 158 -16.67 0.07 -7.16
N ALA A 159 -15.34 0.13 -7.12
CA ALA A 159 -14.60 1.29 -6.64
C ALA A 159 -14.90 2.54 -7.48
N GLN A 160 -14.94 2.41 -8.81
CA GLN A 160 -15.35 3.49 -9.71
C GLN A 160 -16.80 3.93 -9.46
N GLY A 161 -17.72 2.98 -9.27
CA GLY A 161 -19.12 3.27 -8.94
C GLY A 161 -19.30 4.01 -7.61
N GLN A 162 -18.35 3.85 -6.69
CA GLN A 162 -18.26 4.60 -5.43
C GLN A 162 -17.51 5.94 -5.55
N GLY A 163 -17.10 6.34 -6.76
CA GLY A 163 -16.46 7.62 -7.05
C GLY A 163 -14.94 7.63 -6.86
N PHE A 164 -14.28 6.49 -6.69
CA PHE A 164 -12.83 6.43 -6.56
C PHE A 164 -12.12 6.39 -7.91
N PRO A 165 -11.03 7.16 -8.10
CA PRO A 165 -10.23 7.12 -9.32
C PRO A 165 -9.29 5.91 -9.31
N LEU A 166 -9.34 5.06 -10.33
CA LEU A 166 -8.39 3.94 -10.51
C LEU A 166 -7.08 4.36 -11.20
N SER A 167 -7.07 5.54 -11.81
CA SER A 167 -5.86 6.17 -12.36
C SER A 167 -5.31 7.14 -11.31
N LEU A 168 -4.07 6.92 -10.86
CA LEU A 168 -3.29 7.92 -10.14
C LEU A 168 -2.66 8.90 -11.12
#